data_AF-A0A2A5BBS7-F1
#
_entry.id   AF-A0A2A5BBS7-F1
#
_cell.length_a   1.000
_cell.length_b   1.000
_cell.length_c   1.000
_cell.angle_alpha   90.00
_cell.angle_beta   90.00
_cell.angle_gamma   90.00
#
_symmetry.space_group_name_H-M   'P 1'
#
loop_
_entity.id
_entity.type
_entity.pdbx_description
1 polymer ?
#
loop_
_entity_poly.entity_id
_entity_poly.type
_entity_poly.pdbx_seq_one_letter_code
_entity_poly.pdbx_strand_id
1 'polypeptide(L)'
;MNFSKEETLIVTEATKTLIVPKGIKKLVCTFVGLETLILNEGIEYVDCSSNQLTELTVPDSVIRLYCSSNELTKLIVPSSVTRLKCFNNKLTELIVPNNVIHLYCSRNKLTKLIVPNGVTCLYCSHNKLTELIVPNNVTCLYCPYNRLTKLIVSDNVTCLYCPYNRLTELTAPDSVIRLNCSYNQLTELTVPNSAIRLYCSYNLLTKLTVPNGVTCLTCHDNLLEDLSKYNELIKPKVVSLYDMCYGMVNENNIPKCFSKVDKVTCDECNDKVIKDLAYTRYKGNVEGYIRKTIKCKKCF
;
A
#
# COMPACT_ATOMS: atom_id res chain seq x y z
N MET A 1 20.26 26.18 28.43
CA MET A 1 19.30 25.05 28.34
C MET A 1 18.20 25.30 29.38
N ASN A 2 16.93 25.25 28.98
CA ASN A 2 15.79 25.61 29.84
C ASN A 2 15.01 24.31 30.17
N PHE A 3 14.87 23.95 31.45
CA PHE A 3 14.19 22.71 31.87
C PHE A 3 12.85 23.05 32.52
N SER A 4 11.73 22.79 31.82
CA SER A 4 10.38 22.86 32.39
C SER A 4 9.87 21.46 32.80
N LYS A 5 8.85 21.42 33.68
CA LYS A 5 8.17 20.20 34.16
C LYS A 5 7.82 19.27 32.97
N GLU A 6 8.21 18.00 33.09
CA GLU A 6 8.59 17.06 32.02
C GLU A 6 9.94 17.40 31.37
N GLU A 7 11.03 16.97 32.03
CA GLU A 7 12.44 17.19 31.69
C GLU A 7 12.74 16.90 30.21
N THR A 8 12.52 17.90 29.37
CA THR A 8 12.66 17.85 27.92
C THR A 8 13.92 18.60 27.52
N LEU A 9 14.79 17.94 26.74
CA LEU A 9 15.96 18.55 26.14
C LEU A 9 15.72 18.71 24.64
N ILE A 10 15.73 19.95 24.17
CA ILE A 10 15.75 20.29 22.75
C ILE A 10 17.13 20.84 22.42
N VAL A 11 17.82 20.20 21.49
CA VAL A 11 19.13 20.64 20.99
C VAL A 11 18.92 21.24 19.62
N THR A 12 19.25 22.53 19.49
CA THR A 12 19.06 23.31 18.26
C THR A 12 20.38 23.76 17.63
N GLU A 13 21.47 23.74 18.40
CA GLU A 13 22.79 24.12 17.93
C GLU A 13 23.53 22.92 17.37
N ALA A 14 24.36 23.16 16.36
CA ALA A 14 25.19 22.13 15.77
C ALA A 14 26.14 21.55 16.81
N THR A 15 26.16 20.22 16.94
CA THR A 15 27.06 19.50 17.83
C THR A 15 27.37 18.13 17.27
N LYS A 16 28.62 17.69 17.46
CA LYS A 16 29.07 16.36 17.06
C LYS A 16 28.78 15.28 18.10
N THR A 17 28.79 15.66 19.37
CA THR A 17 28.60 14.73 20.49
C THR A 17 27.56 15.29 21.45
N LEU A 18 26.64 14.45 21.87
CA LEU A 18 25.64 14.78 22.88
C LEU A 18 25.59 13.68 23.92
N ILE A 19 25.84 14.07 25.16
CA ILE A 19 25.61 13.23 26.34
C ILE A 19 24.36 13.79 27.01
N VAL A 20 23.29 13.00 27.02
CA VAL A 20 22.02 13.43 27.59
C VAL A 20 22.15 13.44 29.13
N PRO A 21 21.89 14.58 29.81
CA PRO A 21 21.93 14.64 31.26
C PRO A 21 20.94 13.68 31.91
N LYS A 22 21.24 13.25 33.14
CA LYS A 22 20.26 12.54 33.99
C LYS A 22 19.01 13.41 34.20
N GLY A 23 17.87 12.76 34.38
CA GLY A 23 16.56 13.42 34.53
C GLY A 23 15.83 13.63 33.20
N ILE A 24 16.54 13.87 32.09
CA ILE A 24 15.87 14.10 30.81
C ILE A 24 15.07 12.87 30.37
N LYS A 25 13.76 13.04 30.22
CA LYS A 25 12.81 12.02 29.74
C LYS A 25 12.49 12.14 28.26
N LYS A 26 12.66 13.32 27.68
CA LYS A 26 12.37 13.59 26.27
C LYS A 26 13.53 14.31 25.61
N LEU A 27 14.06 13.73 24.54
CA LEU A 27 15.11 14.33 23.72
C LEU A 27 14.58 14.62 22.32
N VAL A 28 14.87 15.83 21.83
CA VAL A 28 14.75 16.21 20.42
C VAL A 28 16.06 16.85 19.99
N CYS A 29 16.78 16.21 19.07
CA CYS A 29 18.08 16.66 18.58
C CYS A 29 18.19 16.39 17.06
N THR A 30 17.35 17.04 16.26
CA THR A 30 17.29 16.81 14.81
C THR A 30 18.13 17.84 14.06
N PHE A 31 18.79 17.44 12.97
CA PHE A 31 19.58 18.32 12.11
C PHE A 31 20.73 19.07 12.81
N VAL A 32 21.29 18.49 13.89
CA VAL A 32 22.40 19.11 14.63
C VAL A 32 23.77 18.60 14.19
N GLY A 33 23.83 17.68 13.22
CA GLY A 33 25.07 17.13 12.70
C GLY A 33 25.73 16.13 13.66
N LEU A 34 24.93 15.47 14.50
CA LEU A 34 25.37 14.57 15.55
C LEU A 34 26.04 13.32 14.97
N GLU A 35 27.21 12.97 15.49
CA GLU A 35 27.94 11.75 15.15
C GLU A 35 27.91 10.74 16.32
N THR A 36 27.81 11.23 17.56
CA THR A 36 27.77 10.40 18.77
C THR A 36 26.65 10.87 19.72
N LEU A 37 25.80 9.93 20.13
CA LEU A 37 24.72 10.15 21.09
C LEU A 37 24.80 9.16 22.25
N ILE A 38 24.95 9.68 23.46
CA ILE A 38 24.89 8.88 24.69
C ILE A 38 23.60 9.23 25.43
N LEU A 39 22.68 8.28 25.45
CA LEU A 39 21.39 8.39 26.12
C LEU A 39 21.51 8.12 27.63
N ASN A 40 20.65 8.75 28.43
CA ASN A 40 20.52 8.41 29.84
C ASN A 40 19.48 7.29 30.03
N GLU A 41 19.59 6.51 31.13
CA GLU A 41 18.72 5.37 31.40
C GLU A 41 17.23 5.70 31.62
N GLY A 42 16.86 6.95 31.89
CA GLY A 42 15.49 7.39 32.13
C GLY A 42 14.79 8.01 30.91
N ILE A 43 15.42 7.97 29.72
CA ILE A 43 14.88 8.60 28.51
C ILE A 43 13.73 7.77 27.92
N GLU A 44 12.55 8.36 27.80
CA GLU A 44 11.34 7.66 27.32
C GLU A 44 11.01 8.00 25.86
N TYR A 45 11.41 9.20 25.41
CA TYR A 45 11.20 9.68 24.05
C TYR A 45 12.51 10.17 23.45
N VAL A 46 12.88 9.63 22.29
CA VAL A 46 14.08 10.04 21.56
C VAL A 46 13.70 10.37 20.12
N ASP A 47 13.97 11.61 19.73
CA ASP A 47 14.07 12.00 18.32
C ASP A 47 15.48 12.52 18.02
N CYS A 48 16.28 11.66 17.38
CA CYS A 48 17.63 11.95 16.91
C CYS A 48 17.71 11.86 15.37
N SER A 49 16.59 12.10 14.70
CA SER A 49 16.50 11.99 13.24
C SER A 49 17.36 13.04 12.51
N SER A 50 17.78 12.73 11.30
CA SER A 50 18.54 13.65 10.42
C SER A 50 19.89 14.07 11.02
N ASN A 51 20.70 13.08 11.38
CA ASN A 51 22.07 13.26 11.87
C ASN A 51 23.02 12.32 11.11
N GLN A 52 24.21 12.10 11.65
CA GLN A 52 25.28 11.29 11.07
C GLN A 52 25.64 10.10 11.99
N LEU A 53 24.69 9.65 12.82
CA LEU A 53 24.90 8.55 13.75
C LEU A 53 25.18 7.26 12.97
N THR A 54 26.28 6.59 13.28
CA THR A 54 26.65 5.29 12.70
C THR A 54 26.24 4.12 13.59
N GLU A 55 26.08 4.40 14.88
CA GLU A 55 25.60 3.50 15.92
C GLU A 55 24.64 4.22 16.87
N LEU A 56 23.79 3.45 17.55
CA LEU A 56 22.89 3.95 18.57
C LEU A 56 22.55 2.84 19.56
N THR A 57 23.00 3.01 20.80
CA THR A 57 22.57 2.17 21.93
C THR A 57 21.31 2.78 22.54
N VAL A 58 20.25 1.99 22.64
CA VAL A 58 18.93 2.45 23.09
C VAL A 58 18.62 1.78 24.44
N PRO A 59 18.42 2.55 25.54
CA PRO A 59 18.11 1.98 26.84
C PRO A 59 16.67 1.46 26.91
N ASP A 60 16.42 0.55 27.87
CA ASP A 60 15.13 -0.14 28.04
C ASP A 60 13.98 0.77 28.46
N SER A 61 14.23 2.03 28.82
CA SER A 61 13.18 3.01 29.12
C SER A 61 12.50 3.62 27.89
N VAL A 62 13.10 3.49 26.69
CA VAL A 62 12.60 4.18 25.49
C VAL A 62 11.28 3.58 25.01
N ILE A 63 10.23 4.41 25.00
CA ILE A 63 8.90 4.02 24.51
C ILE A 63 8.72 4.40 23.04
N ARG A 64 9.30 5.54 22.62
CA ARG A 64 9.21 6.05 21.24
C ARG A 64 10.60 6.42 20.73
N LEU A 65 10.99 5.80 19.63
CA LEU A 65 12.31 5.97 19.02
C LEU A 65 12.19 6.44 17.58
N TYR A 66 12.63 7.67 17.31
CA TYR A 66 12.79 8.23 15.97
C TYR A 66 14.28 8.49 15.70
N CYS A 67 14.89 7.63 14.90
CA CYS A 67 16.31 7.66 14.52
C CYS A 67 16.48 7.64 13.00
N SER A 68 15.52 8.21 12.27
CA SER A 68 15.48 8.16 10.80
C SER A 68 16.51 9.10 10.18
N SER A 69 16.93 8.86 8.94
CA SER A 69 17.94 9.71 8.26
C SER A 69 19.25 9.81 9.05
N ASN A 70 19.85 8.66 9.33
CA ASN A 70 21.18 8.52 9.92
C ASN A 70 21.99 7.53 9.08
N GLU A 71 23.15 7.13 9.57
CA GLU A 71 24.06 6.20 8.92
C GLU A 71 24.12 4.83 9.62
N LEU A 72 23.10 4.50 10.41
CA LEU A 72 23.04 3.30 11.24
C LEU A 72 23.12 2.04 10.36
N THR A 73 23.99 1.10 10.73
CA THR A 73 24.16 -0.18 10.03
C THR A 73 23.46 -1.35 10.70
N LYS A 74 23.23 -1.23 12.01
CA LYS A 74 22.50 -2.15 12.87
C LYS A 74 21.66 -1.38 13.88
N LEU A 75 20.54 -1.95 14.29
CA LEU A 75 19.73 -1.40 15.38
C LEU A 75 19.06 -2.54 16.16
N ILE A 76 19.33 -2.57 17.46
CA ILE A 76 18.65 -3.45 18.42
C ILE A 76 17.65 -2.59 19.18
N VAL A 77 16.38 -2.96 19.12
CA VAL A 77 15.29 -2.16 19.68
C VAL A 77 14.86 -2.81 21.01
N PRO A 78 14.86 -2.07 22.12
CA PRO A 78 14.49 -2.62 23.42
C PRO A 78 12.99 -2.88 23.51
N SER A 79 12.60 -3.83 24.36
CA SER A 79 11.23 -4.36 24.42
C SER A 79 10.16 -3.34 24.80
N SER A 80 10.54 -2.21 25.40
CA SER A 80 9.63 -1.12 25.77
C SER A 80 9.14 -0.28 24.58
N VAL A 81 9.83 -0.34 23.44
CA VAL A 81 9.48 0.49 22.27
C VAL A 81 8.16 0.03 21.69
N THR A 82 7.22 0.97 21.57
CA THR A 82 5.91 0.76 20.94
C THR A 82 5.81 1.41 19.56
N ARG A 83 6.65 2.42 19.29
CA ARG A 83 6.70 3.13 18.01
C ARG A 83 8.13 3.34 17.55
N LEU A 84 8.45 2.79 16.39
CA LEU A 84 9.78 2.86 15.80
C LEU A 84 9.76 3.52 14.42
N LYS A 85 10.59 4.57 14.26
CA LYS A 85 10.92 5.14 12.95
C LYS A 85 12.43 5.14 12.76
N CYS A 86 12.92 4.22 11.93
CA CYS A 86 14.33 4.05 11.58
C CYS A 86 14.55 4.06 10.06
N PHE A 87 13.67 4.73 9.31
CA PHE A 87 13.77 4.79 7.86
C PHE A 87 14.96 5.63 7.40
N ASN A 88 15.41 5.42 6.16
CA ASN A 88 16.54 6.14 5.56
C ASN A 88 17.82 5.99 6.40
N ASN A 89 18.25 4.74 6.58
CA ASN A 89 19.51 4.38 7.23
C ASN A 89 20.26 3.38 6.33
N LYS A 90 21.36 2.82 6.83
CA LYS A 90 22.12 1.75 6.15
C LYS A 90 21.88 0.38 6.80
N LEU A 91 20.74 0.18 7.49
CA LEU A 91 20.49 -1.01 8.30
C LEU A 91 20.55 -2.27 7.43
N THR A 92 21.44 -3.18 7.82
CA THR A 92 21.51 -4.55 7.27
C THR A 92 20.87 -5.56 8.23
N GLU A 93 20.79 -5.20 9.52
CA GLU A 93 20.22 -5.97 10.60
C GLU A 93 19.33 -5.05 11.44
N LEU A 94 18.11 -5.52 11.72
CA LEU A 94 17.14 -4.82 12.55
C LEU A 94 16.42 -5.85 13.42
N ILE A 95 16.59 -5.75 14.73
CA ILE A 95 15.92 -6.62 15.71
C ILE A 95 14.81 -5.79 16.35
N VAL A 96 13.56 -6.21 16.14
CA VAL A 96 12.36 -5.51 16.62
C VAL A 96 11.61 -6.41 17.60
N PRO A 97 11.24 -5.93 18.80
CA PRO A 97 10.50 -6.71 19.78
C PRO A 97 8.99 -6.73 19.50
N ASN A 98 8.28 -7.65 20.14
CA ASN A 98 6.85 -7.88 19.94
C ASN A 98 5.94 -6.71 20.33
N ASN A 99 6.41 -5.76 21.14
CA ASN A 99 5.60 -4.63 21.61
C ASN A 99 5.50 -3.49 20.60
N VAL A 100 6.25 -3.53 19.49
CA VAL A 100 6.18 -2.50 18.46
C VAL A 100 4.86 -2.60 17.71
N ILE A 101 4.08 -1.51 17.75
CA ILE A 101 2.78 -1.39 17.07
C ILE A 101 2.95 -0.78 15.67
N HIS A 102 3.80 0.25 15.56
CA HIS A 102 4.09 0.89 14.27
C HIS A 102 5.57 0.78 13.93
N LEU A 103 5.86 0.16 12.79
CA LEU A 103 7.22 -0.08 12.30
C LEU A 103 7.45 0.61 10.96
N TYR A 104 8.29 1.65 10.96
CA TYR A 104 8.74 2.35 9.76
C TYR A 104 10.24 2.15 9.56
N CYS A 105 10.60 1.20 8.70
CA CYS A 105 11.99 0.79 8.42
C CYS A 105 12.35 0.88 6.91
N SER A 106 11.57 1.65 6.14
CA SER A 106 11.81 1.85 4.71
C SER A 106 13.19 2.48 4.40
N ARG A 107 13.68 2.32 3.17
CA ARG A 107 14.95 2.89 2.68
C ARG A 107 16.13 2.46 3.56
N ASN A 108 16.32 1.14 3.64
CA ASN A 108 17.43 0.51 4.33
C ASN A 108 18.06 -0.55 3.41
N LYS A 109 18.94 -1.39 3.93
CA LYS A 109 19.60 -2.47 3.19
C LYS A 109 19.19 -3.85 3.71
N LEU A 110 18.03 -3.97 4.35
CA LEU A 110 17.55 -5.21 4.97
C LEU A 110 17.34 -6.28 3.90
N THR A 111 17.94 -7.44 4.11
CA THR A 111 17.72 -8.64 3.28
C THR A 111 16.70 -9.59 3.91
N LYS A 112 16.51 -9.49 5.23
CA LYS A 112 15.51 -10.20 6.01
C LYS A 112 14.85 -9.23 6.98
N LEU A 113 13.57 -9.45 7.26
CA LEU A 113 12.83 -8.74 8.29
C LEU A 113 11.90 -9.72 8.97
N ILE A 114 12.10 -9.93 10.28
CA ILE A 114 11.15 -10.63 11.13
C ILE A 114 10.14 -9.58 11.60
N VAL A 115 8.89 -9.70 11.16
CA VAL A 115 7.84 -8.77 11.57
C VAL A 115 7.26 -9.25 12.90
N PRO A 116 7.34 -8.45 13.98
CA PRO A 116 6.82 -8.87 15.27
C PRO A 116 5.29 -8.92 15.29
N ASN A 117 4.73 -9.78 16.15
CA ASN A 117 3.29 -10.01 16.21
C ASN A 117 2.48 -8.77 16.61
N GLY A 118 3.04 -7.82 17.36
CA GLY A 118 2.33 -6.60 17.76
C GLY A 118 2.15 -5.55 16.66
N VAL A 119 2.83 -5.71 15.52
CA VAL A 119 2.80 -4.69 14.46
C VAL A 119 1.41 -4.65 13.81
N THR A 120 0.82 -3.46 13.76
CA THR A 120 -0.45 -3.21 13.05
C THR A 120 -0.23 -2.44 11.75
N CYS A 121 0.81 -1.62 11.69
CA CYS A 121 1.20 -0.85 10.50
C CYS A 121 2.68 -1.07 10.17
N LEU A 122 2.94 -1.61 8.97
CA LEU A 122 4.29 -1.93 8.50
C LEU A 122 4.64 -1.14 7.23
N TYR A 123 5.70 -0.35 7.32
CA TYR A 123 6.35 0.31 6.18
C TYR A 123 7.80 -0.18 6.08
N CYS A 124 8.08 -1.02 5.09
CA CYS A 124 9.39 -1.64 4.85
C CYS A 124 9.86 -1.50 3.39
N SER A 125 9.39 -0.45 2.71
CA SER A 125 9.68 -0.16 1.31
C SER A 125 11.16 0.10 1.05
N HIS A 126 11.64 -0.08 -0.19
CA HIS A 126 13.04 0.21 -0.56
C HIS A 126 14.04 -0.51 0.34
N ASN A 127 13.90 -1.83 0.43
CA ASN A 127 14.86 -2.72 1.06
C ASN A 127 15.30 -3.78 0.02
N LYS A 128 15.96 -4.84 0.47
CA LYS A 128 16.42 -5.95 -0.37
C LYS A 128 15.76 -7.27 0.03
N LEU A 129 14.56 -7.21 0.61
CA LEU A 129 13.84 -8.39 1.08
C LEU A 129 13.48 -9.30 -0.10
N THR A 130 13.74 -10.60 0.05
CA THR A 130 13.36 -11.63 -0.94
C THR A 130 12.10 -12.40 -0.54
N GLU A 131 11.83 -12.44 0.76
CA GLU A 131 10.63 -13.02 1.35
C GLU A 131 10.13 -12.11 2.48
N LEU A 132 8.81 -12.08 2.68
CA LEU A 132 8.19 -11.40 3.80
C LEU A 132 6.99 -12.20 4.29
N ILE A 133 6.99 -12.52 5.58
CA ILE A 133 5.86 -13.14 6.27
C ILE A 133 5.28 -12.09 7.22
N VAL A 134 3.98 -11.84 7.06
CA VAL A 134 3.27 -10.77 7.76
C VAL A 134 2.33 -11.41 8.79
N PRO A 135 2.49 -11.11 10.08
CA PRO A 135 1.69 -11.71 11.15
C PRO A 135 0.30 -11.09 11.25
N ASN A 136 -0.58 -11.79 11.95
CA ASN A 136 -2.02 -11.56 11.97
C ASN A 136 -2.48 -10.14 12.35
N ASN A 137 -1.72 -9.36 13.11
CA ASN A 137 -2.20 -8.05 13.56
C ASN A 137 -1.98 -6.93 12.54
N VAL A 138 -1.25 -7.18 11.45
CA VAL A 138 -1.00 -6.15 10.43
C VAL A 138 -2.30 -5.89 9.67
N THR A 139 -2.73 -4.63 9.69
CA THR A 139 -3.89 -4.16 8.92
C THR A 139 -3.47 -3.36 7.69
N CYS A 140 -2.25 -2.83 7.72
CA CYS A 140 -1.72 -1.90 6.74
C CYS A 140 -0.26 -2.25 6.39
N LEU A 141 -0.03 -2.68 5.16
CA LEU A 141 1.25 -3.14 4.66
C LEU A 141 1.72 -2.33 3.44
N TYR A 142 2.88 -1.69 3.58
CA TYR A 142 3.60 -1.03 2.49
C TYR A 142 5.00 -1.61 2.35
N CYS A 143 5.17 -2.49 1.37
CA CYS A 143 6.44 -3.14 1.04
C CYS A 143 6.95 -2.94 -0.42
N PRO A 144 6.68 -1.82 -1.11
CA PRO A 144 7.15 -1.64 -2.48
C PRO A 144 8.67 -1.53 -2.60
N TYR A 145 9.18 -1.75 -3.82
CA TYR A 145 10.60 -1.66 -4.14
C TYR A 145 11.46 -2.58 -3.27
N ASN A 146 11.08 -3.84 -3.22
CA ASN A 146 11.88 -4.92 -2.65
C ASN A 146 12.25 -5.90 -3.78
N ARG A 147 12.69 -7.10 -3.41
CA ARG A 147 12.98 -8.20 -4.33
C ARG A 147 12.11 -9.41 -4.00
N LEU A 148 10.91 -9.16 -3.46
CA LEU A 148 10.04 -10.21 -2.93
C LEU A 148 9.66 -11.16 -4.06
N THR A 149 10.00 -12.43 -3.86
CA THR A 149 9.52 -13.57 -4.67
C THR A 149 8.39 -14.30 -3.96
N LYS A 150 8.34 -14.17 -2.63
CA LYS A 150 7.30 -14.73 -1.77
C LYS A 150 6.80 -13.67 -0.79
N LEU A 151 5.49 -13.54 -0.71
CA LEU A 151 4.82 -12.65 0.25
C LEU A 151 3.64 -13.40 0.86
N ILE A 152 3.73 -13.70 2.16
CA ILE A 152 2.63 -14.29 2.92
C ILE A 152 1.98 -13.17 3.72
N VAL A 153 0.70 -12.94 3.47
CA VAL A 153 -0.09 -11.86 4.08
C VAL A 153 -1.17 -12.47 4.96
N SER A 154 -1.30 -12.00 6.19
CA SER A 154 -2.34 -12.45 7.10
C SER A 154 -3.73 -11.87 6.79
N ASP A 155 -4.76 -12.55 7.27
CA ASP A 155 -6.17 -12.27 6.96
C ASP A 155 -6.71 -10.89 7.37
N ASN A 156 -6.01 -10.14 8.23
CA ASN A 156 -6.48 -8.82 8.68
C ASN A 156 -5.99 -7.64 7.83
N VAL A 157 -5.17 -7.88 6.80
CA VAL A 157 -4.63 -6.80 5.95
C VAL A 157 -5.72 -6.21 5.06
N THR A 158 -6.09 -4.95 5.34
CA THR A 158 -7.08 -4.21 4.53
C THR A 158 -6.44 -3.35 3.44
N CYS A 159 -5.18 -2.96 3.63
CA CYS A 159 -4.40 -2.16 2.70
C CYS A 159 -3.08 -2.88 2.37
N LEU A 160 -2.99 -3.41 1.15
CA LEU A 160 -1.85 -4.18 0.67
C LEU A 160 -1.17 -3.46 -0.51
N TYR A 161 -0.01 -2.87 -0.25
CA TYR A 161 0.81 -2.20 -1.25
C TYR A 161 2.16 -2.91 -1.38
N CYS A 162 2.31 -3.67 -2.46
CA CYS A 162 3.51 -4.43 -2.78
C CYS A 162 4.05 -4.20 -4.23
N PRO A 163 3.90 -3.02 -4.87
CA PRO A 163 4.39 -2.88 -6.23
C PRO A 163 5.92 -2.85 -6.33
N TYR A 164 6.45 -3.09 -7.53
CA TYR A 164 7.89 -3.15 -7.79
C TYR A 164 8.57 -4.24 -6.96
N ASN A 165 8.09 -5.47 -7.13
CA ASN A 165 8.65 -6.68 -6.56
C ASN A 165 8.86 -7.71 -7.68
N ARG A 166 9.05 -8.98 -7.32
CA ARG A 166 9.28 -10.10 -8.25
C ARG A 166 8.30 -11.24 -7.97
N LEU A 167 7.10 -10.91 -7.50
CA LEU A 167 6.08 -11.90 -7.15
C LEU A 167 5.55 -12.55 -8.43
N THR A 168 5.53 -13.87 -8.45
CA THR A 168 4.91 -14.68 -9.52
C THR A 168 3.50 -15.13 -9.15
N GLU A 169 3.22 -15.18 -7.85
CA GLU A 169 1.93 -15.49 -7.25
C GLU A 169 1.62 -14.47 -6.15
N LEU A 170 0.34 -14.20 -5.94
CA LEU A 170 -0.13 -13.38 -4.82
C LEU A 170 -1.56 -13.78 -4.47
N THR A 171 -1.73 -14.30 -3.26
CA THR A 171 -3.06 -14.48 -2.64
C THR A 171 -3.33 -13.29 -1.73
N ALA A 172 -4.23 -12.41 -2.16
CA ALA A 172 -4.70 -11.31 -1.33
C ALA A 172 -5.80 -11.82 -0.37
N PRO A 173 -5.72 -11.54 0.94
CA PRO A 173 -6.74 -11.98 1.90
C PRO A 173 -8.09 -11.31 1.65
N ASP A 174 -9.17 -11.97 2.07
CA ASP A 174 -10.55 -11.51 1.84
C ASP A 174 -10.89 -10.16 2.48
N SER A 175 -10.08 -9.67 3.42
CA SER A 175 -10.24 -8.35 4.03
C SER A 175 -9.66 -7.19 3.22
N VAL A 176 -8.92 -7.46 2.13
CA VAL A 176 -8.22 -6.41 1.36
C VAL A 176 -9.22 -5.52 0.62
N ILE A 177 -9.31 -4.26 1.06
CA ILE A 177 -10.11 -3.20 0.44
C ILE A 177 -9.31 -2.47 -0.64
N ARG A 178 -7.99 -2.32 -0.44
CA ARG A 178 -7.08 -1.64 -1.37
C ARG A 178 -5.89 -2.53 -1.68
N LEU A 179 -5.80 -2.95 -2.94
CA LEU A 179 -4.72 -3.79 -3.45
C LEU A 179 -3.91 -3.03 -4.51
N ASN A 180 -2.62 -2.86 -4.27
CA ASN A 180 -1.66 -2.49 -5.30
C ASN A 180 -0.54 -3.54 -5.37
N CYS A 181 -0.52 -4.30 -6.47
CA CYS A 181 0.48 -5.30 -6.82
C CYS A 181 1.11 -5.03 -8.19
N SER A 182 1.07 -3.78 -8.65
CA SER A 182 1.62 -3.40 -9.96
C SER A 182 3.13 -3.63 -10.06
N TYR A 183 3.69 -3.79 -11.25
CA TYR A 183 5.13 -4.04 -11.44
C TYR A 183 5.60 -5.29 -10.69
N ASN A 184 4.97 -6.42 -10.99
CA ASN A 184 5.36 -7.75 -10.54
C ASN A 184 5.41 -8.69 -11.77
N GLN A 185 5.45 -10.00 -11.54
CA GLN A 185 5.48 -11.04 -12.58
C GLN A 185 4.28 -11.98 -12.44
N LEU A 186 3.14 -11.45 -11.95
CA LEU A 186 1.94 -12.24 -11.69
C LEU A 186 1.34 -12.70 -13.01
N THR A 187 1.06 -13.99 -13.14
CA THR A 187 0.38 -14.59 -14.30
C THR A 187 -1.12 -14.79 -14.07
N GLU A 188 -1.50 -14.89 -12.80
CA GLU A 188 -2.86 -14.91 -12.30
C GLU A 188 -2.98 -14.01 -11.06
N LEU A 189 -4.19 -13.54 -10.80
CA LEU A 189 -4.49 -12.76 -9.61
C LEU A 189 -5.91 -13.06 -9.14
N THR A 190 -6.03 -13.61 -7.93
CA THR A 190 -7.31 -13.71 -7.23
C THR A 190 -7.56 -12.41 -6.48
N VAL A 191 -8.60 -11.69 -6.89
CA VAL A 191 -9.02 -10.43 -6.26
C VAL A 191 -10.13 -10.73 -5.25
N PRO A 192 -9.99 -10.30 -3.98
CA PRO A 192 -11.01 -10.56 -2.97
C PRO A 192 -12.26 -9.71 -3.21
N ASN A 193 -13.43 -10.26 -2.86
CA ASN A 193 -14.73 -9.59 -3.10
C ASN A 193 -14.88 -8.25 -2.38
N SER A 194 -14.13 -8.03 -1.30
CA SER A 194 -14.10 -6.77 -0.54
C SER A 194 -13.30 -5.65 -1.23
N ALA A 195 -12.54 -5.97 -2.28
CA ALA A 195 -11.68 -5.00 -2.95
C ALA A 195 -12.50 -3.87 -3.59
N ILE A 196 -12.14 -2.63 -3.27
CA ILE A 196 -12.74 -1.42 -3.83
C ILE A 196 -11.77 -0.76 -4.83
N ARG A 197 -10.46 -0.82 -4.56
CA ARG A 197 -9.41 -0.26 -5.41
C ARG A 197 -8.38 -1.33 -5.76
N LEU A 198 -8.15 -1.51 -7.06
CA LEU A 198 -7.24 -2.51 -7.60
C LEU A 198 -6.26 -1.88 -8.60
N TYR A 199 -4.98 -1.98 -8.30
CA TYR A 199 -3.87 -1.58 -9.18
C TYR A 199 -2.97 -2.79 -9.42
N CYS A 200 -3.04 -3.38 -10.62
CA CYS A 200 -2.29 -4.59 -11.00
C CYS A 200 -1.61 -4.44 -12.37
N SER A 201 -1.29 -3.20 -12.76
CA SER A 201 -0.64 -2.91 -14.05
C SER A 201 0.79 -3.43 -14.08
N TYR A 202 1.38 -3.60 -15.26
CA TYR A 202 2.75 -4.11 -15.41
C TYR A 202 2.94 -5.47 -14.71
N ASN A 203 2.14 -6.43 -15.15
CA ASN A 203 2.24 -7.83 -14.75
C ASN A 203 2.17 -8.72 -16.01
N LEU A 204 2.04 -10.03 -15.83
CA LEU A 204 1.93 -11.01 -16.91
C LEU A 204 0.55 -11.68 -16.90
N LEU A 205 -0.48 -10.99 -16.41
CA LEU A 205 -1.81 -11.56 -16.22
C LEU A 205 -2.40 -11.92 -17.57
N THR A 206 -2.81 -13.19 -17.74
CA THR A 206 -3.52 -13.65 -18.95
C THR A 206 -5.03 -13.64 -18.76
N LYS A 207 -5.47 -13.72 -17.49
CA LYS A 207 -6.86 -13.64 -17.07
C LYS A 207 -6.95 -12.82 -15.79
N LEU A 208 -8.01 -12.03 -15.68
CA LEU A 208 -8.37 -11.32 -14.46
C LEU A 208 -9.88 -11.37 -14.26
N THR A 209 -10.32 -11.81 -13.08
CA THR A 209 -11.73 -11.69 -12.66
C THR A 209 -11.81 -10.57 -11.64
N VAL A 210 -12.60 -9.54 -11.95
CA VAL A 210 -12.74 -8.36 -11.12
C VAL A 210 -14.09 -8.41 -10.40
N PRO A 211 -14.13 -8.41 -9.05
CA PRO A 211 -15.38 -8.35 -8.29
C PRO A 211 -16.14 -7.04 -8.54
N ASN A 212 -17.47 -7.10 -8.45
CA ASN A 212 -18.35 -5.94 -8.67
C ASN A 212 -18.08 -4.77 -7.70
N GLY A 213 -17.48 -5.03 -6.54
CA GLY A 213 -17.13 -4.01 -5.56
C GLY A 213 -16.01 -3.07 -6.00
N VAL A 214 -15.23 -3.45 -7.03
CA VAL A 214 -14.10 -2.64 -7.52
C VAL A 214 -14.63 -1.43 -8.29
N THR A 215 -14.40 -0.24 -7.73
CA THR A 215 -14.80 1.04 -8.33
C THR A 215 -13.64 1.78 -8.98
N CYS A 216 -12.41 1.38 -8.68
CA CYS A 216 -11.19 1.93 -9.28
C CYS A 216 -10.27 0.79 -9.69
N LEU A 217 -10.02 0.69 -11.00
CA LEU A 217 -9.21 -0.36 -11.61
C LEU A 217 -8.13 0.24 -12.50
N THR A 218 -6.90 -0.24 -12.34
CA THR A 218 -5.81 0.02 -13.29
C THR A 218 -5.05 -1.28 -13.53
N CYS A 219 -5.14 -1.85 -14.73
CA CYS A 219 -4.52 -3.13 -15.09
C CYS A 219 -3.85 -3.14 -16.48
N HIS A 220 -3.42 -1.99 -16.99
CA HIS A 220 -2.71 -1.91 -18.27
C HIS A 220 -1.37 -2.65 -18.23
N ASP A 221 -0.77 -2.88 -19.40
CA ASP A 221 0.53 -3.57 -19.52
C ASP A 221 0.51 -4.96 -18.85
N ASN A 222 -0.50 -5.74 -19.23
CA ASN A 222 -0.65 -7.17 -18.94
C ASN A 222 -0.79 -7.95 -20.25
N LEU A 223 -0.87 -9.28 -20.14
CA LEU A 223 -1.06 -10.19 -21.27
C LEU A 223 -2.53 -10.62 -21.42
N LEU A 224 -3.47 -9.78 -20.98
CA LEU A 224 -4.89 -10.06 -21.03
C LEU A 224 -5.33 -10.20 -22.50
N GLU A 225 -6.14 -11.21 -22.78
CA GLU A 225 -6.61 -11.46 -24.14
C GLU A 225 -7.32 -10.22 -24.71
N ASP A 226 -6.82 -9.77 -25.87
CA ASP A 226 -7.40 -8.67 -26.61
C ASP A 226 -8.68 -9.12 -27.31
N LEU A 227 -9.81 -8.96 -26.62
CA LEU A 227 -11.13 -9.34 -27.13
C LEU A 227 -11.63 -8.41 -28.25
N SER A 228 -10.90 -7.35 -28.60
CA SER A 228 -11.33 -6.42 -29.66
C SER A 228 -11.37 -7.04 -31.06
N LYS A 229 -10.75 -8.22 -31.25
CA LYS A 229 -10.68 -8.96 -32.52
C LYS A 229 -11.84 -9.94 -32.75
N TYR A 230 -12.64 -10.24 -31.72
CA TYR A 230 -13.80 -11.10 -31.86
C TYR A 230 -15.01 -10.28 -32.37
N ASN A 231 -15.31 -10.37 -33.66
CA ASN A 231 -16.44 -9.68 -34.30
C ASN A 231 -17.79 -10.42 -34.18
N GLU A 232 -17.78 -11.68 -33.72
CA GLU A 232 -18.99 -12.44 -33.42
C GLU A 232 -19.04 -12.72 -31.92
N LEU A 233 -20.19 -12.40 -31.31
CA LEU A 233 -20.55 -12.75 -29.93
C LEU A 233 -20.71 -14.26 -29.80
N ILE A 234 -19.62 -15.01 -29.91
CA ILE A 234 -19.53 -16.33 -29.30
C ILE A 234 -19.51 -16.05 -27.81
N LYS A 235 -20.67 -16.10 -27.13
CA LYS A 235 -20.81 -15.93 -25.68
C LYS A 235 -19.66 -16.67 -24.97
N PRO A 236 -18.61 -15.99 -24.49
CA PRO A 236 -17.67 -16.63 -23.62
C PRO A 236 -18.44 -16.82 -22.32
N LYS A 237 -18.32 -18.02 -21.73
CA LYS A 237 -18.84 -18.31 -20.40
C LYS A 237 -17.96 -17.58 -19.36
N VAL A 238 -17.97 -16.25 -19.37
CA VAL A 238 -17.39 -15.35 -18.36
C VAL A 238 -18.26 -14.08 -18.30
N VAL A 239 -18.68 -13.78 -17.09
CA VAL A 239 -19.88 -13.00 -16.72
C VAL A 239 -19.82 -11.54 -17.18
N SER A 240 -20.81 -11.15 -17.98
CA SER A 240 -21.11 -9.74 -18.29
C SER A 240 -21.80 -9.08 -17.09
N LEU A 241 -21.31 -7.91 -16.69
CA LEU A 241 -21.84 -7.03 -15.63
C LEU A 241 -23.31 -6.58 -15.80
N TYR A 242 -24.03 -7.04 -16.83
CA TYR A 242 -25.43 -6.69 -17.06
C TYR A 242 -26.43 -7.73 -16.53
N ASP A 243 -26.05 -9.01 -16.43
CA ASP A 243 -26.98 -10.07 -16.00
C ASP A 243 -27.21 -10.09 -14.48
N MET A 244 -26.43 -9.34 -13.70
CA MET A 244 -26.66 -9.16 -12.26
C MET A 244 -27.67 -8.06 -11.91
N CYS A 245 -28.09 -7.24 -12.87
CA CYS A 245 -29.04 -6.16 -12.62
C CYS A 245 -30.51 -6.53 -12.86
N TYR A 246 -30.81 -7.79 -13.23
CA TYR A 246 -32.20 -8.22 -13.45
C TYR A 246 -32.88 -8.79 -12.18
N GLY A 247 -32.15 -8.95 -11.07
CA GLY A 247 -32.67 -9.59 -9.86
C GLY A 247 -33.20 -8.67 -8.76
N MET A 248 -32.92 -7.36 -8.78
CA MET A 248 -33.15 -6.50 -7.60
C MET A 248 -33.67 -5.08 -7.86
N VAL A 249 -34.01 -4.71 -9.10
CA VAL A 249 -34.52 -3.35 -9.37
C VAL A 249 -35.99 -3.41 -9.74
N ASN A 250 -36.86 -3.19 -8.75
CA ASN A 250 -38.25 -2.81 -8.99
C ASN A 250 -38.29 -1.30 -9.30
N GLU A 251 -39.15 -0.86 -10.22
CA GLU A 251 -39.18 0.51 -10.79
C GLU A 251 -39.27 1.63 -9.74
N ASN A 252 -39.66 1.29 -8.51
CA ASN A 252 -39.90 2.23 -7.43
C ASN A 252 -38.71 2.46 -6.48
N ASN A 253 -37.54 1.82 -6.67
CA ASN A 253 -36.44 1.89 -5.68
C ASN A 253 -35.03 2.03 -6.29
N ILE A 254 -34.87 2.99 -7.19
CA ILE A 254 -33.56 3.37 -7.75
C ILE A 254 -32.77 4.20 -6.71
N PRO A 255 -31.54 3.81 -6.30
CA PRO A 255 -30.74 4.59 -5.37
C PRO A 255 -30.45 6.00 -5.91
N LYS A 256 -30.51 7.03 -5.05
CA LYS A 256 -30.30 8.45 -5.43
C LYS A 256 -28.95 8.74 -6.12
N CYS A 257 -27.96 7.86 -6.04
CA CYS A 257 -26.72 7.99 -6.80
C CYS A 257 -26.88 7.69 -8.30
N PHE A 258 -27.98 7.09 -8.73
CA PHE A 258 -28.34 6.84 -10.14
C PHE A 258 -29.36 7.84 -10.71
N SER A 259 -29.88 8.79 -9.92
CA SER A 259 -30.89 9.76 -10.37
C SER A 259 -30.40 10.79 -11.40
N LYS A 260 -29.09 10.82 -11.65
CA LYS A 260 -28.42 11.65 -12.66
C LYS A 260 -27.80 10.84 -13.80
N VAL A 261 -28.04 9.53 -13.87
CA VAL A 261 -27.71 8.78 -15.08
C VAL A 261 -28.78 9.12 -16.11
N ASP A 262 -28.52 10.19 -16.85
CA ASP A 262 -29.39 10.67 -17.90
C ASP A 262 -29.73 9.54 -18.89
N LYS A 263 -30.96 9.63 -19.38
CA LYS A 263 -31.49 8.86 -20.51
C LYS A 263 -30.38 8.70 -21.56
N VAL A 264 -30.07 7.46 -21.86
CA VAL A 264 -29.05 7.10 -22.85
C VAL A 264 -29.33 7.83 -24.17
N THR A 265 -28.40 8.67 -24.62
CA THR A 265 -28.50 9.40 -25.90
C THR A 265 -27.76 8.65 -27.01
N CYS A 266 -28.25 8.78 -28.24
CA CYS A 266 -27.58 8.24 -29.43
C CYS A 266 -26.31 9.05 -29.71
N ASP A 267 -25.15 8.40 -29.83
CA ASP A 267 -23.87 9.09 -30.04
C ASP A 267 -23.75 9.73 -31.44
N GLU A 268 -24.64 9.41 -32.39
CA GLU A 268 -24.63 10.00 -33.74
C GLU A 268 -25.60 11.17 -33.92
N CYS A 269 -26.79 11.12 -33.31
CA CYS A 269 -27.79 12.19 -33.47
C CYS A 269 -28.11 12.93 -32.17
N ASN A 270 -27.53 12.54 -31.04
CA ASN A 270 -27.79 13.05 -29.68
C ASN A 270 -29.25 12.96 -29.20
N ASP A 271 -30.14 12.29 -29.95
CA ASP A 271 -31.51 12.04 -29.51
C ASP A 271 -31.57 11.05 -28.33
N LYS A 272 -32.58 11.22 -27.47
CA LYS A 272 -32.85 10.31 -26.35
C LYS A 272 -33.32 8.95 -26.87
N VAL A 273 -32.68 7.88 -26.42
CA VAL A 273 -33.00 6.50 -26.82
C VAL A 273 -33.63 5.77 -25.65
N ILE A 274 -34.81 5.18 -25.87
CA ILE A 274 -35.43 4.26 -24.93
C ILE A 274 -34.73 2.90 -25.09
N LYS A 275 -34.47 2.21 -23.97
CA LYS A 275 -33.60 1.03 -23.83
C LYS A 275 -33.80 -0.05 -24.91
N ASP A 276 -35.02 -0.18 -25.42
CA ASP A 276 -35.43 -1.23 -26.38
C ASP A 276 -35.20 -0.85 -27.86
N LEU A 277 -34.67 0.36 -28.12
CA LEU A 277 -34.37 0.89 -29.46
C LEU A 277 -32.88 1.25 -29.65
N ALA A 278 -32.03 0.82 -28.71
CA ALA A 278 -30.60 1.11 -28.69
C ALA A 278 -29.79 -0.10 -29.22
N TYR A 279 -29.03 0.12 -30.28
CA TYR A 279 -28.09 -0.85 -30.83
C TYR A 279 -26.67 -0.47 -30.39
N THR A 280 -25.92 -1.42 -29.83
CA THR A 280 -24.55 -1.18 -29.36
C THR A 280 -23.56 -1.50 -30.47
N ARG A 281 -22.73 -0.52 -30.86
CA ARG A 281 -21.63 -0.72 -31.79
C ARG A 281 -20.30 -0.48 -31.08
N TYR A 282 -19.35 -1.38 -31.32
CA TYR A 282 -17.99 -1.32 -30.79
C TYR A 282 -17.04 -0.84 -31.90
N LYS A 283 -16.18 0.14 -31.61
CA LYS A 283 -15.19 0.66 -32.55
C LYS A 283 -13.90 1.02 -31.79
N GLY A 284 -12.76 0.40 -32.13
CA GLY A 284 -11.41 0.73 -31.61
C GLY A 284 -10.75 1.88 -32.38
N ASN A 285 -9.54 2.38 -32.06
CA ASN A 285 -8.48 1.92 -31.14
C ASN A 285 -7.42 3.06 -30.94
N VAL A 286 -7.02 3.40 -29.71
CA VAL A 286 -5.65 3.80 -29.28
C VAL A 286 -5.57 3.60 -27.74
N GLU A 287 -4.50 2.99 -27.21
CA GLU A 287 -4.21 2.78 -25.77
C GLU A 287 -5.11 1.80 -24.98
N GLY A 288 -5.65 0.76 -25.61
CA GLY A 288 -6.18 -0.41 -24.88
C GLY A 288 -7.59 -0.25 -24.25
N TYR A 289 -8.38 0.73 -24.71
CA TYR A 289 -9.79 0.86 -24.31
C TYR A 289 -10.76 0.60 -25.47
N ILE A 290 -11.87 -0.08 -25.17
CA ILE A 290 -13.04 -0.20 -26.06
C ILE A 290 -14.04 0.90 -25.68
N ARG A 291 -14.30 1.85 -26.58
CA ARG A 291 -15.39 2.82 -26.40
C ARG A 291 -16.71 2.19 -26.85
N LYS A 292 -17.66 2.08 -25.92
CA LYS A 292 -19.05 1.70 -26.21
C LYS A 292 -19.74 2.91 -26.86
N THR A 293 -20.26 2.74 -28.07
CA THR A 293 -21.10 3.75 -28.73
C THR A 293 -22.53 3.24 -28.89
N ILE A 294 -23.51 4.07 -28.57
CA ILE A 294 -24.93 3.76 -28.55
C ILE A 294 -25.60 4.44 -29.73
N LYS A 295 -26.22 3.67 -30.62
CA LYS A 295 -26.96 4.19 -31.77
C LYS A 295 -28.45 3.91 -31.63
N CYS A 296 -29.29 4.87 -32.01
CA CYS A 296 -30.73 4.65 -32.10
C CYS A 296 -31.09 3.94 -33.42
N LYS A 297 -32.27 3.32 -33.47
CA LYS A 297 -32.80 2.60 -34.64
C LYS A 297 -32.79 3.39 -35.96
N LYS A 298 -32.86 4.73 -35.94
CA LYS A 298 -32.84 5.56 -37.15
C LYS A 298 -31.42 5.83 -37.69
N CYS A 299 -30.40 5.74 -36.83
CA CYS A 299 -28.99 5.96 -37.15
C CYS A 299 -28.21 4.65 -37.37
N PHE A 300 -28.90 3.53 -37.21
CA PHE A 300 -28.46 2.22 -37.66
C PHE A 300 -28.86 2.05 -39.12
#